data_AF-A0A816LMZ9-F1
#
_entry.id   AF-A0A816LMZ9-F1
#
_cell.length_a   1.000
_cell.length_b   1.000
_cell.length_c   1.000
_cell.angle_alpha   90.00
_cell.angle_beta   90.00
_cell.angle_gamma   90.00
#
_symmetry.space_group_name_H-M   'P 1'
#
loop_
_entity.id
_entity.type
_entity.pdbx_description
1 polymer ?
#
loop_
_entity_poly.entity_id
_entity_poly.type
_entity_poly.pdbx_seq_one_letter_code
_entity_poly.pdbx_strand_id
1 'polypeptide(L)'
;EIDGTGWHRMGKLMLKVGHFDQAEELYNELLKGASDDRETASIYHHLGYLKDQQGKYPEAVKFYEKSLEINRKTLPEDDASLANTYNNIALVYDNMGEYLKALDFYQKANKINLQSLPANHPHIASDY
;
A
#
# COMPACT_ATOMS: atom_id res chain seq x y z
N GLU A 1 -7.94 -6.80 -24.29
CA GLU A 1 -7.45 -6.69 -22.92
C GLU A 1 -6.79 -5.34 -22.75
N ILE A 2 -7.35 -4.49 -21.89
CA ILE A 2 -6.69 -3.26 -21.48
C ILE A 2 -5.68 -3.69 -20.43
N ASP A 3 -4.41 -3.77 -20.83
CA ASP A 3 -3.32 -4.18 -19.96
C ASP A 3 -3.30 -3.24 -18.74
N GLY A 4 -3.56 -3.76 -17.54
CA GLY A 4 -3.79 -3.00 -16.28
C GLY A 4 -2.61 -2.12 -15.83
N THR A 5 -1.56 -2.03 -16.62
CA THR A 5 -0.34 -1.26 -16.38
C THR A 5 -0.43 0.20 -16.87
N GLY A 6 -1.31 0.50 -17.84
CA GLY A 6 -1.40 1.83 -18.46
C GLY A 6 -1.95 2.92 -17.54
N TRP A 7 -3.06 2.63 -16.86
CA TRP A 7 -3.71 3.58 -15.95
C TRP A 7 -2.87 3.83 -14.69
N HIS A 8 -2.16 2.82 -14.20
CA HIS A 8 -1.23 2.95 -13.07
C HIS A 8 -0.14 3.99 -13.36
N ARG A 9 0.47 3.93 -14.56
CA ARG A 9 1.49 4.91 -14.97
C ARG A 9 0.91 6.31 -15.11
N MET A 10 -0.29 6.41 -15.69
CA MET A 10 -1.00 7.69 -15.85
C MET A 10 -1.30 8.32 -14.48
N GLY A 11 -1.92 7.58 -13.57
CA GLY A 11 -2.24 8.04 -12.22
C GLY A 11 -0.98 8.48 -11.45
N LYS A 12 0.11 7.69 -11.48
CA LYS A 12 1.38 8.11 -10.87
C LYS A 12 1.98 9.37 -11.50
N LEU A 13 1.84 9.54 -12.81
CA LEU A 13 2.31 10.77 -13.47
C LEU A 13 1.50 11.98 -13.01
N MET A 14 0.16 11.85 -12.96
CA MET A 14 -0.75 12.89 -12.44
C MET A 14 -0.35 13.32 -11.02
N LEU A 15 -0.05 12.36 -10.14
CA LEU A 15 0.44 12.66 -8.79
C LEU A 15 1.75 13.45 -8.80
N LYS A 16 2.72 13.07 -9.65
CA LYS A 16 4.01 13.77 -9.76
C LYS A 16 3.90 15.19 -10.29
N VAL A 17 2.96 15.46 -11.20
CA VAL A 17 2.73 16.80 -11.73
C VAL A 17 1.75 17.63 -10.89
N GLY A 18 1.27 17.09 -9.76
CA GLY A 18 0.36 17.77 -8.83
C GLY A 18 -1.10 17.78 -9.27
N HIS A 19 -1.48 17.00 -10.28
CA HIS A 19 -2.86 16.86 -10.76
C HIS A 19 -3.66 15.89 -9.88
N PHE A 20 -3.79 16.22 -8.61
CA PHE A 20 -4.38 15.33 -7.62
C PHE A 20 -5.86 15.04 -7.86
N ASP A 21 -6.64 16.02 -8.31
CA ASP A 21 -8.08 15.85 -8.57
C ASP A 21 -8.33 14.89 -9.74
N GLN A 22 -7.52 15.00 -10.81
CA GLN A 22 -7.61 14.09 -11.96
C GLN A 22 -7.19 12.67 -11.59
N ALA A 23 -6.16 12.52 -10.74
CA ALA A 23 -5.77 11.21 -10.22
C ALA A 23 -6.89 10.60 -9.36
N GLU A 24 -7.55 11.41 -8.53
CA GLU A 24 -8.67 10.97 -7.70
C GLU A 24 -9.86 10.49 -8.54
N GLU A 25 -10.24 11.28 -9.55
CA GLU A 25 -11.31 10.93 -10.49
C GLU A 25 -11.00 9.62 -11.21
N LEU A 26 -9.78 9.48 -11.76
CA LEU A 26 -9.32 8.27 -12.42
C LEU A 26 -9.44 7.03 -11.51
N TYR A 27 -8.92 7.10 -10.28
CA TYR A 27 -8.96 5.95 -9.37
C TYR A 27 -10.37 5.62 -8.90
N ASN A 28 -11.24 6.62 -8.72
CA ASN A 28 -12.64 6.38 -8.36
C ASN A 28 -13.43 5.73 -9.52
N GLU A 29 -13.19 6.14 -10.76
CA GLU A 29 -13.80 5.49 -11.93
C GLU A 29 -13.32 4.05 -12.10
N LEU A 30 -12.02 3.79 -11.92
CA LEU A 30 -11.47 2.44 -11.92
C LEU A 30 -12.08 1.58 -10.81
N LEU A 31 -12.28 2.15 -9.61
CA LEU A 31 -12.88 1.43 -8.49
C LEU A 31 -14.31 0.96 -8.79
N LYS A 32 -15.09 1.74 -9.55
CA LYS A 32 -16.45 1.35 -9.96
C LYS A 32 -16.45 0.20 -10.98
N GLY A 33 -15.41 0.14 -11.81
CA GLY A 33 -15.25 -0.87 -12.86
C GLY A 33 -14.36 -2.05 -12.46
N ALA A 34 -13.89 -2.11 -11.22
CA ALA A 34 -12.95 -3.13 -10.77
C ALA A 34 -13.54 -4.54 -10.92
N SER A 35 -12.78 -5.41 -11.57
CA SER A 35 -13.24 -6.73 -11.99
C SER A 35 -12.90 -7.85 -10.99
N ASP A 36 -11.89 -7.63 -10.14
CA ASP A 36 -11.47 -8.56 -9.11
C ASP A 36 -10.92 -7.88 -7.85
N ASP A 37 -10.69 -8.68 -6.81
CA ASP A 37 -10.18 -8.23 -5.52
C ASP A 37 -8.75 -7.67 -5.62
N ARG A 38 -7.92 -8.20 -6.51
CA ARG A 38 -6.53 -7.75 -6.68
C ARG A 38 -6.49 -6.35 -7.27
N GLU A 39 -7.30 -6.10 -8.29
CA GLU A 39 -7.49 -4.79 -8.90
C GLU A 39 -8.05 -3.80 -7.89
N THR A 40 -9.10 -4.20 -7.16
CA THR A 40 -9.72 -3.39 -6.09
C THR A 40 -8.69 -3.00 -5.01
N ALA A 41 -7.89 -3.95 -4.54
CA ALA A 41 -6.85 -3.70 -3.55
C ALA A 41 -5.77 -2.73 -4.06
N SER A 42 -5.36 -2.89 -5.33
CA SER A 42 -4.41 -1.98 -5.97
C SER A 42 -4.98 -0.57 -6.06
N ILE A 43 -6.22 -0.39 -6.50
CA ILE A 43 -6.85 0.94 -6.61
C ILE A 43 -6.94 1.62 -5.24
N TYR A 44 -7.34 0.89 -4.20
CA TYR A 44 -7.35 1.43 -2.83
C TYR A 44 -5.96 1.85 -2.35
N HIS A 45 -4.92 1.09 -2.67
CA HIS A 45 -3.54 1.47 -2.34
C HIS A 45 -3.17 2.82 -2.98
N HIS A 46 -3.55 3.03 -4.24
CA HIS A 46 -3.26 4.29 -4.95
C HIS A 46 -4.06 5.47 -4.42
N LEU A 47 -5.32 5.27 -4.03
CA LEU A 47 -6.11 6.28 -3.33
C LEU A 47 -5.46 6.64 -1.98
N GLY A 48 -4.95 5.65 -1.24
CA GLY A 48 -4.19 5.88 -0.01
C GLY A 48 -2.96 6.77 -0.26
N TYR A 49 -2.16 6.43 -1.27
CA TYR A 49 -0.98 7.20 -1.66
C TYR A 49 -1.32 8.63 -2.10
N LEU A 50 -2.38 8.81 -2.91
CA LEU A 50 -2.88 10.13 -3.28
C LEU A 50 -3.22 10.98 -2.05
N LYS A 51 -3.96 10.43 -1.08
CA LYS A 51 -4.36 11.16 0.13
C LYS A 51 -3.17 11.51 1.02
N ASP A 52 -2.18 10.63 1.09
CA ASP A 52 -0.91 10.89 1.79
C ASP A 52 -0.16 12.07 1.15
N GLN A 53 -0.04 12.08 -0.19
CA GLN A 53 0.57 13.22 -0.91
C GLN A 53 -0.19 14.54 -0.74
N GLN A 54 -1.51 14.48 -0.51
CA GLN A 54 -2.34 15.65 -0.18
C GLN A 54 -2.26 16.07 1.30
N GLY A 55 -1.54 15.34 2.16
CA GLY A 55 -1.51 15.55 3.61
C GLY A 55 -2.79 15.14 4.34
N LYS A 56 -3.71 14.43 3.67
CA LYS A 56 -4.97 13.93 4.23
C LYS A 56 -4.76 12.58 4.90
N TYR A 57 -3.93 12.57 5.94
CA TYR A 57 -3.43 11.34 6.56
C TYR A 57 -4.52 10.37 7.06
N PRO A 58 -5.60 10.81 7.75
CA PRO A 58 -6.65 9.87 8.19
C PRO A 58 -7.36 9.16 7.02
N GLU A 59 -7.55 9.86 5.90
CA GLU A 59 -8.12 9.25 4.69
C GLU A 59 -7.13 8.28 4.04
N ALA A 60 -5.84 8.62 4.03
CA ALA A 60 -4.79 7.76 3.52
C ALA A 60 -4.74 6.42 4.27
N VAL A 61 -4.73 6.45 5.61
CA VAL A 61 -4.79 5.23 6.45
C VAL A 61 -6.01 4.39 6.10
N LYS A 62 -7.21 4.99 6.03
CA LYS A 62 -8.44 4.27 5.70
C LYS A 62 -8.37 3.54 4.37
N PHE A 63 -7.78 4.15 3.35
CA PHE A 63 -7.64 3.53 2.04
C PHE A 63 -6.59 2.42 2.03
N TYR A 64 -5.45 2.63 2.70
CA TYR A 64 -4.45 1.57 2.85
C TYR A 64 -4.98 0.38 3.67
N GLU A 65 -5.77 0.60 4.72
CA GLU A 65 -6.40 -0.47 5.49
C GLU A 65 -7.39 -1.29 4.65
N LYS A 66 -8.18 -0.65 3.79
CA LYS A 66 -9.04 -1.37 2.82
C LYS A 66 -8.23 -2.22 1.86
N SER A 67 -7.13 -1.68 1.32
CA SER A 67 -6.21 -2.44 0.46
C SER A 67 -5.62 -3.65 1.21
N LEU A 68 -5.17 -3.43 2.45
CA LEU A 68 -4.60 -4.45 3.31
C LEU A 68 -5.63 -5.55 3.64
N GLU A 69 -6.87 -5.19 3.95
CA GLU A 69 -7.92 -6.17 4.26
C GLU A 69 -8.16 -7.13 3.10
N ILE A 70 -8.21 -6.61 1.87
CA ILE A 70 -8.40 -7.43 0.67
C ILE A 70 -7.16 -8.29 0.43
N ASN A 71 -5.96 -7.69 0.42
CA ASN A 71 -4.72 -8.41 0.20
C ASN A 71 -4.49 -9.54 1.23
N ARG A 72 -4.89 -9.35 2.50
CA ARG A 72 -4.80 -10.42 3.52
C ARG A 72 -5.72 -11.60 3.26
N LYS A 73 -6.79 -11.42 2.48
CA LYS A 73 -7.72 -12.50 2.10
C LYS A 73 -7.26 -13.23 0.84
N THR A 74 -6.47 -12.58 -0.02
CA THR A 74 -6.14 -13.07 -1.36
C THR A 74 -4.68 -13.48 -1.53
N LEU A 75 -3.78 -12.96 -0.70
CA LEU A 75 -2.33 -13.22 -0.79
C LEU A 75 -1.84 -14.11 0.37
N PRO A 76 -0.74 -14.85 0.16
CA PRO A 76 0.00 -15.50 1.24
C PRO A 76 0.40 -14.51 2.35
N GLU A 77 0.52 -15.00 3.59
CA GLU A 77 0.87 -14.15 4.75
C GLU A 77 2.27 -13.52 4.65
N ASP A 78 3.17 -14.13 3.87
CA ASP A 78 4.55 -13.69 3.62
C ASP A 78 4.69 -12.85 2.34
N ASP A 79 3.58 -12.46 1.68
CA ASP A 79 3.62 -11.69 0.45
C ASP A 79 4.15 -10.26 0.67
N ALA A 80 5.13 -9.85 -0.13
CA ALA A 80 5.76 -8.53 -0.06
C ALA A 80 4.78 -7.36 -0.24
N SER A 81 3.63 -7.57 -0.89
CA SER A 81 2.59 -6.55 -1.06
C SER A 81 1.92 -6.18 0.28
N LEU A 82 1.83 -7.14 1.21
CA LEU A 82 1.36 -6.90 2.57
C LEU A 82 2.37 -6.02 3.32
N ALA A 83 3.66 -6.36 3.25
CA ALA A 83 4.73 -5.57 3.87
C ALA A 83 4.76 -4.12 3.35
N ASN A 84 4.62 -3.94 2.03
CA ASN A 84 4.55 -2.60 1.43
C ASN A 84 3.36 -1.78 1.94
N THR A 85 2.19 -2.40 2.10
CA THR A 85 1.00 -1.69 2.61
C THR A 85 1.17 -1.34 4.09
N TYR A 86 1.72 -2.25 4.91
CA TYR A 86 2.07 -1.96 6.30
C TYR A 86 3.07 -0.80 6.43
N ASN A 87 4.12 -0.77 5.59
CA ASN A 87 5.10 0.32 5.56
C ASN A 87 4.46 1.66 5.22
N ASN A 88 3.54 1.71 4.25
CA ASN A 88 2.86 2.95 3.89
C ASN A 88 1.94 3.45 5.02
N ILE A 89 1.23 2.56 5.72
CA ILE A 89 0.44 2.96 6.90
C ILE A 89 1.36 3.48 8.01
N ALA A 90 2.50 2.81 8.23
CA ALA A 90 3.49 3.25 9.21
C ALA A 90 4.01 4.66 8.91
N LEU A 91 4.37 4.93 7.65
CA LEU A 91 4.82 6.24 7.19
C LEU A 91 3.75 7.32 7.40
N VAL A 92 2.48 7.01 7.11
CA VAL A 92 1.40 7.97 7.36
C VAL A 92 1.24 8.28 8.84
N TYR A 93 1.34 7.27 9.73
CA TYR A 93 1.33 7.52 11.18
C TYR A 93 2.55 8.30 11.66
N ASP A 94 3.73 8.07 11.08
CA ASP A 94 4.94 8.83 11.38
C ASP A 94 4.76 10.31 11.00
N ASN A 95 4.20 10.58 9.81
CA ASN A 95 3.85 11.93 9.36
C ASN A 95 2.82 12.62 10.28
N MET A 96 1.97 11.86 10.98
CA MET A 96 1.02 12.36 11.98
C MET A 96 1.63 12.56 13.38
N GLY A 97 2.88 12.13 13.61
CA GLY A 97 3.51 12.12 14.94
C GLY A 97 3.04 10.97 15.85
N GLU A 98 2.33 9.99 15.29
CA GLU A 98 1.78 8.83 16.00
C GLU A 98 2.82 7.69 16.05
N TYR A 99 3.99 7.99 16.61
CA TYR A 99 5.19 7.15 16.49
C TYR A 99 5.03 5.71 17.00
N LEU A 100 4.22 5.49 18.05
CA LEU A 100 3.97 4.15 18.57
C LEU A 100 3.18 3.29 17.59
N LYS A 101 2.22 3.89 16.86
CA LYS A 101 1.48 3.19 15.80
C LYS A 101 2.39 2.96 14.60
N ALA A 102 3.17 3.96 14.20
CA ALA A 102 4.15 3.81 13.12
C ALA A 102 5.10 2.63 13.40
N LEU A 103 5.65 2.55 14.61
CA LEU A 103 6.54 1.46 15.01
C LEU A 103 5.89 0.08 14.93
N ASP A 104 4.66 -0.08 15.43
CA ASP A 104 3.91 -1.35 15.35
C ASP A 104 3.70 -1.79 13.89
N PHE A 105 3.34 -0.86 13.01
CA PHE A 105 3.16 -1.16 11.59
C PHE A 105 4.48 -1.48 10.87
N TYR A 106 5.57 -0.77 11.16
CA TYR A 106 6.91 -1.11 10.64
C TYR A 106 7.38 -2.50 11.10
N GLN A 107 7.11 -2.88 12.35
CA GLN A 107 7.43 -4.21 12.87
C GLN A 107 6.66 -5.31 12.12
N LYS A 108 5.38 -5.09 11.81
CA LYS A 108 4.56 -6.01 11.00
C LYS A 108 5.14 -6.18 9.59
N ALA A 109 5.53 -5.08 8.93
CA ALA A 109 6.16 -5.14 7.61
C ALA A 109 7.50 -5.90 7.64
N ASN A 110 8.35 -5.61 8.63
CA ASN A 110 9.63 -6.29 8.80
C ASN A 110 9.48 -7.78 9.05
N LYS A 111 8.48 -8.19 9.84
CA LYS A 111 8.20 -9.62 10.09
C LYS A 111 7.92 -10.37 8.79
N ILE A 112 7.09 -9.81 7.90
CA ILE A 112 6.77 -10.40 6.59
C ILE A 112 8.02 -10.45 5.70
N ASN A 113 8.78 -9.35 5.65
CA ASN A 113 10.04 -9.32 4.91
C ASN A 113 11.03 -10.38 5.40
N LEU A 114 11.12 -10.62 6.72
CA LEU A 114 11.97 -11.66 7.29
C LEU A 114 11.47 -13.08 6.96
N GLN A 115 10.16 -13.29 6.95
CA GLN A 115 9.55 -14.59 6.64
C GLN A 115 9.70 -14.98 5.16
N SER A 116 9.74 -13.99 4.25
CA SER A 116 9.95 -14.21 2.82
C SER A 116 11.41 -14.47 2.42
N LEU A 117 12.36 -14.34 3.35
CA LEU A 117 13.77 -14.64 3.08
C LEU A 117 14.03 -16.15 3.09
N PRO A 118 14.82 -16.67 2.14
CA PRO A 118 15.25 -18.06 2.19
C PRO A 118 16.06 -18.33 3.47
N ALA A 119 15.93 -19.54 4.03
CA ALA A 119 16.51 -19.94 5.32
C ALA A 119 18.03 -19.68 5.49
N ASN A 120 18.77 -19.46 4.39
CA ASN A 120 20.19 -19.16 4.38
C ASN A 120 20.51 -17.65 4.39
N HIS A 121 19.53 -16.78 4.64
CA HIS A 121 19.77 -15.34 4.65
C HIS A 121 20.56 -14.91 5.90
N PRO A 122 21.63 -14.10 5.77
CA PRO A 122 22.53 -13.74 6.87
C PRO A 122 21.85 -13.14 8.10
N HIS A 123 20.70 -12.47 7.91
CA HIS A 123 19.90 -11.88 9.00
C HIS A 123 19.11 -12.91 9.84
N ILE A 124 18.84 -14.11 9.33
CA ILE A 124 18.21 -15.19 10.10
C ILE A 124 19.28 -15.95 10.91
N ALA A 125 20.52 -15.97 10.42
CA ALA A 125 21.62 -16.72 11.02
C ALA A 125 22.23 -16.07 12.27
N SER A 126 21.82 -14.86 12.66
CA SER A 126 22.38 -14.13 13.81
C SER A 126 21.65 -14.36 15.14
N ASP A 127 20.58 -15.17 15.17
CA ASP A 127 19.74 -15.41 16.36
C ASP A 127 19.99 -16.78 17.06
N TYR A 128 21.19 -17.37 16.91
CA TYR A 128 21.64 -18.55 17.70
C TYR A 128 22.77 -18.19 18.66
#